data_AF-A0A1V4R0D1-F1
#
_entry.id   AF-A0A1V4R0D1-F1
#
_cell.length_a   1.000
_cell.length_b   1.000
_cell.length_c   1.000
_cell.angle_alpha   90.00
_cell.angle_beta   90.00
_cell.angle_gamma   90.00
#
_symmetry.space_group_name_H-M   'P 1'
#
loop_
_entity.id
_entity.type
_entity.pdbx_description
1 polymer ?
#
loop_
_entity_poly.entity_id
_entity_poly.type
_entity_poly.pdbx_seq_one_letter_code
_entity_poly.pdbx_strand_id
1 'polypeptide(L)'
;MRLRRAIRLIPWPAALCCALLAGRAPAAQPFDFGNPSVEEEWVRWLINRARLDPEAEADRLGLKNKHRHDVPNGTYDVGEGIKLSGVTNQRTYWSRYQGPRQVLAWSGPLNAASRNHSDDMYVFDFFDDYTVQSIHGYTFNSASYDRAFAEGYPCHFVGENITSSKPAGAYSPEEVHEDLFKDIGYPGRGNRRNLLHSYWREIGVGYISRRPNASGWTDFWTIKFGSDAFVAQGYDDPDPPVDTAYLTGVVFTDTNGDGQYQPGEQVPGVQVLAVGPTGPLKYYALTAAGGGYSIPLLDAGGDDLLEGDSVRVVFIDQARRAFQQTMREVQAGLVVFEDTNAPTPLSFYQRFNIRADALANEFVPLIDGDANLDGVVDFTDLGILTDNYRLTGATWLEGDFNFDGLVGVADLGAMADNFSFTDGGEYGGGMSAVPEPTMMGLFVLALLPAFLRRR
;
A
#
# COMPACT_ATOMS: atom_id res chain seq x y z
N MET A 1 69.96 47.26 -8.95
CA MET A 1 68.82 48.06 -9.46
C MET A 1 67.71 47.09 -9.82
N ARG A 2 66.58 47.15 -9.10
CA ARG A 2 65.41 46.25 -9.21
C ARG A 2 64.60 46.61 -10.46
N LEU A 3 64.05 45.61 -11.17
CA LEU A 3 62.76 45.76 -11.84
C LEU A 3 62.00 44.43 -11.84
N ARG A 4 60.93 44.40 -11.05
CA ARG A 4 59.91 43.36 -10.99
C ARG A 4 59.04 43.48 -12.24
N ARG A 5 58.80 42.38 -12.98
CA ARG A 5 57.64 42.26 -13.88
C ARG A 5 56.62 41.36 -13.21
N ALA A 6 55.47 41.95 -12.91
CA ALA A 6 54.28 41.28 -12.40
C ALA A 6 53.65 40.45 -13.53
N ILE A 7 53.53 39.14 -13.33
CA ILE A 7 52.59 38.31 -14.08
C ILE A 7 51.30 38.31 -13.25
N ARG A 8 50.24 38.87 -13.84
CA ARG A 8 48.90 38.91 -13.24
C ARG A 8 48.38 37.48 -13.10
N LEU A 9 48.06 37.08 -11.87
CA LEU A 9 47.17 35.96 -11.58
C LEU A 9 45.80 36.26 -12.19
N ILE A 10 45.36 35.43 -13.13
CA ILE A 10 43.97 35.33 -13.52
C ILE A 10 43.30 34.44 -12.46
N PRO A 11 42.35 34.95 -11.65
CA PRO A 11 41.63 34.10 -10.72
C PRO A 11 40.75 33.15 -11.54
N TRP A 12 40.99 31.85 -11.37
CA TRP A 12 40.08 30.82 -11.84
C TRP A 12 38.69 31.09 -11.22
N PRO A 13 37.59 30.99 -12.00
CA PRO A 13 36.28 31.25 -11.46
C PRO A 13 35.94 30.18 -10.42
N ALA A 14 35.42 30.66 -9.29
CA ALA A 14 34.87 29.89 -8.18
C ALA A 14 33.61 29.12 -8.62
N ALA A 15 33.78 28.11 -9.48
CA ALA A 15 32.70 27.26 -10.00
C ALA A 15 32.91 25.77 -9.65
N LEU A 16 33.75 25.45 -8.66
CA LEU A 16 34.02 24.07 -8.25
C LEU A 16 33.91 23.79 -6.75
N CYS A 17 33.17 24.62 -6.00
CA CYS A 17 32.98 24.44 -4.54
C CYS A 17 31.53 24.58 -4.06
N CYS A 18 30.52 24.38 -4.92
CA CYS A 18 29.11 24.38 -4.50
C CYS A 18 28.31 23.11 -4.83
N ALA A 19 28.96 21.97 -5.08
CA ALA A 19 28.28 20.68 -5.30
C ALA A 19 28.55 19.67 -4.18
N LEU A 20 28.59 20.12 -2.92
CA LEU A 20 28.90 19.25 -1.76
C LEU A 20 27.96 19.44 -0.56
N LEU A 21 26.74 19.89 -0.81
CA LEU A 21 25.67 19.92 0.20
C LEU A 21 24.31 19.45 -0.34
N ALA A 22 24.28 18.68 -1.44
CA ALA A 22 23.15 17.79 -1.64
C ALA A 22 23.37 16.62 -0.67
N GLY A 23 22.62 16.60 0.44
CA GLY A 23 22.56 15.43 1.30
C GLY A 23 22.20 14.22 0.47
N ARG A 24 22.87 13.10 0.71
CA ARG A 24 22.51 11.80 0.12
C ARG A 24 21.04 11.51 0.45
N ALA A 25 20.25 11.07 -0.54
CA ALA A 25 18.89 10.63 -0.27
C ALA A 25 18.91 9.50 0.77
N PRO A 26 18.07 9.55 1.82
CA PRO A 26 18.00 8.48 2.81
C PRO A 26 17.55 7.18 2.16
N ALA A 27 18.00 6.03 2.70
CA ALA A 27 17.51 4.72 2.29
C ALA A 27 15.99 4.64 2.48
N ALA A 28 15.31 3.90 1.60
CA ALA A 28 13.89 3.61 1.76
C ALA A 28 13.63 2.97 3.14
N GLN A 29 12.55 3.38 3.81
CA GLN A 29 12.21 2.90 5.15
C GLN A 29 11.04 1.92 5.11
N PRO A 30 10.99 0.91 6.00
CA PRO A 30 9.80 0.06 6.09
C PRO A 30 8.60 0.90 6.56
N PHE A 31 7.48 0.80 5.86
CA PHE A 31 6.20 1.38 6.27
C PHE A 31 5.46 0.43 7.20
N ASP A 32 5.02 0.93 8.35
CA ASP A 32 4.19 0.19 9.28
C ASP A 32 2.71 0.37 8.96
N PHE A 33 2.16 -0.55 8.16
CA PHE A 33 0.73 -0.66 7.90
C PHE A 33 0.03 -1.64 8.85
N GLY A 34 0.72 -2.10 9.90
CA GLY A 34 0.29 -3.20 10.76
C GLY A 34 0.69 -4.58 10.24
N ASN A 35 0.17 -5.61 10.90
CA ASN A 35 0.40 -7.02 10.53
C ASN A 35 -0.95 -7.77 10.49
N PRO A 36 -1.79 -7.52 9.48
CA PRO A 36 -3.08 -8.19 9.33
C PRO A 36 -2.94 -9.70 9.22
N SER A 37 -3.84 -10.42 9.89
CA SER A 37 -3.92 -11.89 9.82
C SER A 37 -4.44 -12.35 8.45
N VAL A 38 -4.44 -13.67 8.23
CA VAL A 38 -5.02 -14.27 7.02
C VAL A 38 -6.50 -13.92 6.88
N GLU A 39 -7.25 -13.99 7.98
CA GLU A 39 -8.68 -13.71 8.03
C GLU A 39 -8.98 -12.22 7.81
N GLU A 40 -8.18 -11.33 8.41
CA GLU A 40 -8.31 -9.88 8.22
C GLU A 40 -7.97 -9.47 6.79
N GLU A 41 -6.92 -10.05 6.18
CA GLU A 41 -6.61 -9.89 4.76
C GLU A 41 -7.74 -10.39 3.87
N TRP A 42 -8.33 -11.52 4.21
CA TRP A 42 -9.40 -12.08 3.41
C TRP A 42 -10.65 -11.18 3.43
N VAL A 43 -11.03 -10.62 4.59
CA VAL A 43 -12.09 -9.60 4.65
C VAL A 43 -11.75 -8.41 3.76
N ARG A 44 -10.54 -7.84 3.88
CA ARG A 44 -10.14 -6.71 3.02
C ARG A 44 -10.21 -7.09 1.54
N TRP A 45 -9.76 -8.29 1.19
CA TRP A 45 -9.72 -8.72 -0.19
C TRP A 45 -11.14 -8.85 -0.78
N LEU A 46 -12.07 -9.44 -0.04
CA LEU A 46 -13.49 -9.49 -0.42
C LEU A 46 -14.11 -8.09 -0.59
N ILE A 47 -13.77 -7.16 0.31
CA ILE A 47 -14.21 -5.76 0.22
C ILE A 47 -13.62 -5.10 -1.03
N ASN A 48 -12.33 -5.29 -1.32
CA ASN A 48 -11.68 -4.73 -2.49
C ASN A 48 -12.21 -5.34 -3.80
N ARG A 49 -12.54 -6.64 -3.83
CA ARG A 49 -13.25 -7.26 -4.97
C ARG A 49 -14.60 -6.58 -5.20
N ALA A 50 -15.37 -6.39 -4.12
CA ALA A 50 -16.65 -5.71 -4.18
C ALA A 50 -16.53 -4.23 -4.58
N ARG A 51 -15.45 -3.56 -4.20
CA ARG A 51 -15.17 -2.18 -4.57
C ARG A 51 -14.78 -2.05 -6.03
N LEU A 52 -14.02 -2.99 -6.58
CA LEU A 52 -13.62 -2.96 -7.99
C LEU A 52 -14.80 -3.19 -8.94
N ASP A 53 -15.76 -4.02 -8.56
CA ASP A 53 -16.99 -4.28 -9.34
C ASP A 53 -18.19 -4.49 -8.40
N PRO A 54 -18.80 -3.41 -7.88
CA PRO A 54 -19.93 -3.50 -6.95
C PRO A 54 -21.13 -4.22 -7.55
N GLU A 55 -21.37 -4.03 -8.84
CA GLU A 55 -22.42 -4.69 -9.59
C GLU A 55 -22.20 -6.21 -9.65
N ALA A 56 -21.01 -6.67 -10.04
CA ALA A 56 -20.72 -8.11 -10.05
C ALA A 56 -20.79 -8.73 -8.65
N GLU A 57 -20.41 -8.00 -7.61
CA GLU A 57 -20.57 -8.49 -6.23
C GLU A 57 -22.04 -8.57 -5.81
N ALA A 58 -22.86 -7.58 -6.17
CA ALA A 58 -24.30 -7.60 -5.94
C ALA A 58 -24.97 -8.76 -6.68
N ASP A 59 -24.53 -9.03 -7.90
CA ASP A 59 -24.93 -10.18 -8.71
C ASP A 59 -24.57 -11.50 -8.02
N ARG A 60 -23.31 -11.65 -7.58
CA ARG A 60 -22.80 -12.83 -6.87
C ARG A 60 -23.60 -13.12 -5.60
N LEU A 61 -23.94 -12.07 -4.85
CA LEU A 61 -24.65 -12.16 -3.58
C LEU A 61 -26.19 -12.25 -3.73
N GLY A 62 -26.69 -12.21 -4.97
CA GLY A 62 -28.11 -12.42 -5.25
C GLY A 62 -29.01 -11.24 -4.85
N LEU A 63 -28.50 -10.01 -4.88
CA LEU A 63 -29.27 -8.80 -4.56
C LEU A 63 -30.35 -8.51 -5.61
N LYS A 64 -31.48 -9.19 -5.50
CA LYS A 64 -32.58 -9.13 -6.48
C LYS A 64 -32.99 -7.68 -6.73
N ASN A 65 -32.89 -7.29 -7.99
CA ASN A 65 -33.40 -6.04 -8.50
C ASN A 65 -34.93 -5.95 -8.26
N LYS A 66 -35.34 -5.15 -7.26
CA LYS A 66 -36.75 -4.82 -6.97
C LYS A 66 -37.25 -3.65 -7.81
N HIS A 67 -36.37 -3.06 -8.61
CA HIS A 67 -36.55 -1.87 -9.43
C HIS A 67 -36.53 -2.24 -10.93
N ARG A 68 -37.31 -3.27 -11.32
CA ARG A 68 -37.34 -3.85 -12.69
C ARG A 68 -37.75 -2.89 -13.82
N HIS A 69 -38.46 -1.80 -13.48
CA HIS A 69 -38.85 -0.77 -14.45
C HIS A 69 -37.78 0.31 -14.58
N ASP A 70 -36.76 0.22 -13.74
CA ASP A 70 -35.83 1.28 -13.44
C ASP A 70 -34.39 0.89 -13.78
N VAL A 71 -34.04 -0.39 -13.70
CA VAL A 71 -32.75 -0.95 -14.11
C VAL A 71 -33.01 -1.90 -15.29
N PRO A 72 -32.15 -1.96 -16.32
CA PRO A 72 -32.30 -2.92 -17.41
C PRO A 72 -32.53 -4.34 -16.89
N ASN A 73 -33.38 -5.12 -17.57
CA ASN A 73 -33.64 -6.51 -17.18
C ASN A 73 -32.32 -7.29 -17.08
N GLY A 74 -32.06 -7.90 -15.93
CA GLY A 74 -30.96 -8.85 -15.71
C GLY A 74 -29.77 -8.34 -14.89
N THR A 75 -29.72 -7.06 -14.53
CA THR A 75 -28.64 -6.48 -13.68
C THR A 75 -29.11 -6.41 -12.22
N TYR A 76 -28.32 -6.90 -11.25
CA TYR A 76 -28.65 -6.82 -9.83
C TYR A 76 -28.43 -5.40 -9.30
N ASP A 77 -29.03 -5.09 -8.16
CA ASP A 77 -29.17 -3.71 -7.67
C ASP A 77 -28.31 -3.44 -6.44
N VAL A 78 -27.12 -2.86 -6.65
CA VAL A 78 -26.24 -2.34 -5.59
C VAL A 78 -27.00 -1.36 -4.67
N GLY A 79 -27.93 -0.60 -5.24
CA GLY A 79 -28.79 0.36 -4.56
C GLY A 79 -29.95 -0.25 -3.75
N GLU A 80 -30.12 -1.58 -3.75
CA GLU A 80 -31.25 -2.23 -3.09
C GLU A 80 -31.31 -1.83 -1.61
N GLY A 81 -32.40 -1.20 -1.20
CA GLY A 81 -32.62 -0.80 0.19
C GLY A 81 -31.90 0.47 0.63
N ILE A 82 -31.03 1.06 -0.21
CA ILE A 82 -30.41 2.37 0.02
C ILE A 82 -31.48 3.44 -0.20
N LYS A 83 -31.77 4.20 0.86
CA LYS A 83 -32.74 5.29 0.83
C LYS A 83 -32.25 6.46 1.66
N LEU A 84 -32.53 7.67 1.20
CA LEU A 84 -32.29 8.90 1.96
C LEU A 84 -33.59 9.68 2.14
N SER A 85 -33.90 10.02 3.39
CA SER A 85 -35.08 10.84 3.71
C SER A 85 -34.97 12.21 3.06
N GLY A 86 -36.07 12.72 2.52
CA GLY A 86 -36.09 14.03 1.85
C GLY A 86 -35.61 14.02 0.39
N VAL A 87 -35.08 12.91 -0.13
CA VAL A 87 -34.76 12.78 -1.55
C VAL A 87 -35.97 12.28 -2.34
N THR A 88 -36.48 13.09 -3.27
CA THR A 88 -37.63 12.73 -4.12
C THR A 88 -37.29 11.61 -5.09
N ASN A 89 -36.12 11.67 -5.73
CA ASN A 89 -35.67 10.66 -6.68
C ASN A 89 -34.60 9.77 -6.04
N GLN A 90 -35.05 8.69 -5.40
CA GLN A 90 -34.15 7.73 -4.73
C GLN A 90 -33.12 7.14 -5.68
N ARG A 91 -33.42 7.03 -6.98
CA ARG A 91 -32.46 6.57 -8.00
C ARG A 91 -31.22 7.41 -8.07
N THR A 92 -31.36 8.72 -8.16
CA THR A 92 -30.21 9.64 -8.25
C THR A 92 -29.32 9.54 -7.00
N TYR A 93 -29.90 9.14 -5.87
CA TYR A 93 -29.15 8.92 -4.64
C TYR A 93 -28.44 7.56 -4.66
N TRP A 94 -29.16 6.46 -4.87
CA TRP A 94 -28.54 5.14 -4.80
C TRP A 94 -27.63 4.83 -6.00
N SER A 95 -27.81 5.47 -7.16
CA SER A 95 -26.90 5.32 -8.31
C SER A 95 -25.50 5.85 -8.01
N ARG A 96 -25.34 6.63 -6.94
CA ARG A 96 -24.03 7.10 -6.51
C ARG A 96 -23.14 5.95 -6.08
N TYR A 97 -23.70 4.81 -5.63
CA TYR A 97 -22.98 3.59 -5.20
C TYR A 97 -22.59 2.64 -6.34
N GLN A 98 -22.93 3.00 -7.58
CA GLN A 98 -22.59 2.22 -8.78
C GLN A 98 -21.17 2.53 -9.25
N GLY A 99 -20.60 1.55 -9.95
CA GLY A 99 -19.29 1.61 -10.56
C GLY A 99 -18.12 1.48 -9.58
N PRO A 100 -16.90 1.27 -10.13
CA PRO A 100 -15.72 0.96 -9.35
C PRO A 100 -15.40 1.99 -8.27
N ARG A 101 -14.79 1.52 -7.20
CA ARG A 101 -14.20 2.25 -6.10
C ARG A 101 -12.72 1.93 -6.02
N GLN A 102 -11.94 2.91 -5.59
CA GLN A 102 -10.54 2.66 -5.27
C GLN A 102 -10.41 1.54 -4.24
N VAL A 103 -9.39 0.72 -4.41
CA VAL A 103 -9.05 -0.30 -3.44
C VAL A 103 -8.57 0.34 -2.13
N LEU A 104 -8.76 -0.37 -1.03
CA LEU A 104 -8.39 0.07 0.30
C LEU A 104 -7.01 -0.47 0.67
N ALA A 105 -6.11 0.43 1.03
CA ALA A 105 -4.80 0.12 1.59
C ALA A 105 -4.91 -0.13 3.10
N TRP A 106 -4.05 -0.96 3.64
CA TRP A 106 -3.94 -1.17 5.07
C TRP A 106 -3.41 0.07 5.78
N SER A 107 -3.95 0.31 6.97
CA SER A 107 -3.48 1.34 7.89
C SER A 107 -3.25 0.73 9.28
N GLY A 108 -2.02 0.85 9.78
CA GLY A 108 -1.64 0.33 11.09
C GLY A 108 -2.51 0.88 12.23
N PRO A 109 -2.70 2.20 12.34
CA PRO A 109 -3.58 2.81 13.34
C PRO A 109 -5.04 2.33 13.24
N LEU A 110 -5.59 2.21 12.03
CA LEU A 110 -6.97 1.71 11.86
C LEU A 110 -7.08 0.23 12.26
N ASN A 111 -6.09 -0.60 11.92
CA ASN A 111 -6.06 -2.03 12.28
C ASN A 111 -5.95 -2.20 13.80
N ALA A 112 -5.05 -1.45 14.46
CA ALA A 112 -4.93 -1.43 15.92
C ALA A 112 -6.26 -1.01 16.58
N ALA A 113 -6.85 0.10 16.13
CA ALA A 113 -8.07 0.63 16.73
C ALA A 113 -9.28 -0.30 16.51
N SER A 114 -9.29 -1.07 15.42
CA SER A 114 -10.32 -2.07 15.14
C SER A 114 -10.18 -3.29 16.05
N ARG A 115 -8.96 -3.82 16.19
CA ARG A 115 -8.68 -4.96 17.08
C ARG A 115 -8.99 -4.62 18.54
N ASN A 116 -8.58 -3.43 18.98
CA ASN A 116 -8.81 -2.96 20.35
C ASN A 116 -10.31 -2.80 20.65
N HIS A 117 -11.10 -2.26 19.71
CA HIS A 117 -12.56 -2.15 19.90
C HIS A 117 -13.27 -3.50 19.89
N SER A 118 -12.86 -4.42 19.01
CA SER A 118 -13.36 -5.81 19.03
C SER A 118 -13.04 -6.52 20.34
N ASP A 119 -11.86 -6.29 20.91
CA ASP A 119 -11.45 -6.85 22.20
C ASP A 119 -12.25 -6.23 23.36
N ASP A 120 -12.49 -4.92 23.34
CA ASP A 120 -13.32 -4.23 24.34
C ASP A 120 -14.77 -4.74 24.32
N MET A 121 -15.39 -4.85 23.13
CA MET A 121 -16.73 -5.43 22.97
C MET A 121 -16.81 -6.85 23.53
N TYR A 122 -15.79 -7.66 23.25
CA TYR A 122 -15.68 -9.02 23.78
C TYR A 122 -15.56 -9.04 25.32
N VAL A 123 -14.61 -8.27 25.88
CA VAL A 123 -14.24 -8.29 27.30
C VAL A 123 -15.36 -7.73 28.18
N PHE A 124 -16.01 -6.65 27.74
CA PHE A 124 -17.01 -5.94 28.54
C PHE A 124 -18.45 -6.27 28.15
N ASP A 125 -18.64 -7.25 27.26
CA ASP A 125 -19.96 -7.79 26.91
C ASP A 125 -20.93 -6.73 26.36
N PHE A 126 -20.43 -5.90 25.43
CA PHE A 126 -21.23 -4.91 24.72
C PHE A 126 -21.07 -5.03 23.20
N PHE A 127 -22.03 -4.47 22.46
CA PHE A 127 -22.00 -4.38 21.00
C PHE A 127 -22.53 -2.99 20.60
N ASP A 128 -21.61 -2.07 20.36
CA ASP A 128 -21.91 -0.65 20.12
C ASP A 128 -20.77 0.00 19.31
N ASP A 129 -21.12 0.96 18.45
CA ASP A 129 -20.16 1.76 17.69
C ASP A 129 -19.32 2.68 18.62
N TYR A 130 -19.88 3.02 19.78
CA TYR A 130 -19.22 3.83 20.80
C TYR A 130 -18.59 2.97 21.90
N THR A 131 -17.45 3.44 22.41
CA THR A 131 -16.79 2.76 23.54
C THR A 131 -17.63 2.86 24.81
N VAL A 132 -18.08 1.72 25.33
CA VAL A 132 -18.75 1.64 26.64
C VAL A 132 -17.72 1.50 27.77
N GLN A 133 -16.70 0.67 27.56
CA GLN A 133 -15.58 0.48 28.48
C GLN A 133 -14.37 -0.01 27.68
N SER A 134 -13.15 0.27 28.17
CA SER A 134 -11.92 -0.10 27.46
C SER A 134 -10.82 -0.61 28.36
N ILE A 135 -10.12 -1.66 27.93
CA ILE A 135 -8.83 -2.09 28.49
C ILE A 135 -7.63 -1.46 27.76
N HIS A 136 -7.89 -0.81 26.63
CA HIS A 136 -6.89 -0.16 25.77
C HIS A 136 -6.76 1.34 26.02
N GLY A 137 -7.49 1.87 27.01
CA GLY A 137 -7.39 3.27 27.43
C GLY A 137 -8.32 4.23 26.69
N TYR A 138 -9.23 3.72 25.86
CA TYR A 138 -10.26 4.57 25.23
C TYR A 138 -11.25 5.11 26.27
N THR A 139 -11.67 6.36 26.07
CA THR A 139 -12.59 7.02 27.00
C THR A 139 -14.03 6.57 26.71
N PHE A 140 -14.88 6.62 27.74
CA PHE A 140 -16.31 6.38 27.57
C PHE A 140 -16.88 7.30 26.47
N ASN A 141 -17.68 6.73 25.59
CA ASN A 141 -18.28 7.39 24.44
C ASN A 141 -17.29 7.87 23.36
N SER A 142 -16.07 7.32 23.33
CA SER A 142 -15.19 7.47 22.16
C SER A 142 -15.87 6.88 20.92
N ALA A 143 -15.93 7.66 19.84
CA ALA A 143 -16.36 7.21 18.53
C ALA A 143 -15.21 6.50 17.78
N SER A 144 -15.51 5.94 16.60
CA SER A 144 -14.50 5.26 15.77
C SER A 144 -13.28 6.13 15.46
N TYR A 145 -13.49 7.41 15.14
CA TYR A 145 -12.43 8.38 14.86
C TYR A 145 -11.60 8.73 16.10
N ASP A 146 -12.19 8.79 17.30
CA ASP A 146 -11.44 9.06 18.55
C ASP A 146 -10.48 7.91 18.85
N ARG A 147 -10.98 6.67 18.69
CA ARG A 147 -10.17 5.45 18.82
C ARG A 147 -9.05 5.42 17.78
N ALA A 148 -9.33 5.74 16.52
CA ALA A 148 -8.33 5.76 15.44
C ALA A 148 -7.25 6.83 15.69
N PHE A 149 -7.65 8.03 16.10
CA PHE A 149 -6.73 9.11 16.44
C PHE A 149 -5.85 8.75 17.65
N ALA A 150 -6.39 8.05 18.65
CA ALA A 150 -5.62 7.55 19.79
C ALA A 150 -4.53 6.53 19.39
N GLU A 151 -4.73 5.79 18.30
CA GLU A 151 -3.73 4.89 17.69
C GLU A 151 -2.80 5.59 16.71
N GLY A 152 -2.94 6.91 16.52
CA GLY A 152 -2.07 7.72 15.66
C GLY A 152 -2.58 7.95 14.22
N TYR A 153 -3.86 7.68 13.93
CA TYR A 153 -4.44 8.04 12.63
C TYR A 153 -4.52 9.58 12.48
N PRO A 154 -4.15 10.17 11.33
CA PRO A 154 -3.85 11.60 11.25
C PRO A 154 -5.08 12.51 11.26
N CYS A 155 -6.28 11.99 11.00
CA CYS A 155 -7.51 12.79 10.93
C CYS A 155 -8.69 12.09 11.61
N HIS A 156 -9.80 12.83 11.78
CA HIS A 156 -11.03 12.29 12.39
C HIS A 156 -12.06 11.82 11.35
N PHE A 157 -11.65 11.65 10.09
CA PHE A 157 -12.54 11.21 9.01
C PHE A 157 -12.48 9.67 8.89
N VAL A 158 -13.20 9.01 9.80
CA VAL A 158 -13.20 7.55 9.95
C VAL A 158 -14.63 7.01 10.00
N GLY A 159 -14.91 6.01 9.17
CA GLY A 159 -16.15 5.22 9.21
C GLY A 159 -15.93 3.88 9.94
N GLU A 160 -17.01 3.26 10.40
CA GLU A 160 -16.95 1.94 11.06
C GLU A 160 -18.14 1.06 10.68
N ASN A 161 -17.86 -0.22 10.47
CA ASN A 161 -18.84 -1.29 10.52
C ASN A 161 -18.44 -2.25 11.65
N ILE A 162 -19.41 -2.72 12.44
CA ILE A 162 -19.22 -3.79 13.43
C ILE A 162 -20.18 -4.93 13.17
N THR A 163 -19.72 -6.16 13.41
CA THR A 163 -20.59 -7.33 13.38
C THR A 163 -20.09 -8.41 14.35
N SER A 164 -21.02 -9.22 14.84
CA SER A 164 -20.75 -10.32 15.76
C SER A 164 -21.77 -11.43 15.54
N SER A 165 -21.39 -12.67 15.86
CA SER A 165 -22.23 -13.85 15.69
C SER A 165 -22.41 -14.66 16.98
N LYS A 166 -23.34 -15.63 16.91
CA LYS A 166 -23.42 -16.77 17.81
C LYS A 166 -23.53 -18.04 16.95
N PRO A 167 -22.90 -19.19 17.29
CA PRO A 167 -21.85 -19.44 18.28
C PRO A 167 -20.41 -19.41 17.67
N ALA A 168 -19.39 -19.75 18.47
CA ALA A 168 -17.95 -19.63 18.17
C ALA A 168 -17.50 -20.29 16.88
N GLY A 169 -16.71 -19.55 16.09
CA GLY A 169 -16.07 -20.05 14.87
C GLY A 169 -17.07 -20.34 13.74
N ALA A 170 -18.30 -19.83 13.86
CA ALA A 170 -19.37 -20.00 12.88
C ALA A 170 -19.63 -18.71 12.09
N TYR A 171 -18.67 -17.78 12.06
CA TYR A 171 -18.78 -16.58 11.25
C TYR A 171 -17.50 -16.33 10.47
N SER A 172 -17.48 -16.88 9.26
CA SER A 172 -16.32 -16.79 8.38
C SER A 172 -16.15 -15.37 7.83
N PRO A 173 -14.94 -14.98 7.40
CA PRO A 173 -14.73 -13.71 6.70
C PRO A 173 -15.68 -13.49 5.51
N GLU A 174 -16.04 -14.55 4.79
CA GLU A 174 -17.03 -14.51 3.72
C GLU A 174 -18.39 -14.10 4.26
N GLU A 175 -18.89 -14.78 5.29
CA GLU A 175 -20.19 -14.47 5.90
C GLU A 175 -20.23 -13.04 6.45
N VAL A 176 -19.14 -12.56 7.07
CA VAL A 176 -18.97 -11.17 7.51
C VAL A 176 -19.16 -10.21 6.34
N HIS A 177 -18.44 -10.44 5.24
CA HIS A 177 -18.56 -9.61 4.04
C HIS A 177 -19.95 -9.72 3.42
N GLU A 178 -20.51 -10.93 3.29
CA GLU A 178 -21.83 -11.14 2.70
C GLU A 178 -22.93 -10.44 3.50
N ASP A 179 -22.89 -10.51 4.83
CA ASP A 179 -23.89 -9.90 5.69
C ASP A 179 -23.79 -8.38 5.70
N LEU A 180 -22.57 -7.83 5.79
CA LEU A 180 -22.35 -6.38 5.75
C LEU A 180 -22.64 -5.80 4.37
N PHE A 181 -22.35 -6.55 3.30
CA PHE A 181 -22.68 -6.12 1.94
C PHE A 181 -24.17 -6.29 1.65
N LYS A 182 -24.80 -7.43 1.97
CA LYS A 182 -26.25 -7.60 1.76
C LYS A 182 -27.06 -6.67 2.66
N ASP A 183 -26.59 -6.45 3.88
CA ASP A 183 -27.13 -5.54 4.89
C ASP A 183 -28.66 -5.67 5.07
N ILE A 184 -29.13 -6.92 4.98
CA ILE A 184 -30.55 -7.26 5.05
C ILE A 184 -31.03 -7.02 6.48
N GLY A 185 -32.13 -6.28 6.61
CA GLY A 185 -32.70 -5.95 7.92
C GLY A 185 -32.26 -4.60 8.48
N TYR A 186 -31.20 -3.98 7.94
CA TYR A 186 -30.75 -2.64 8.33
C TYR A 186 -31.33 -1.58 7.38
N PRO A 187 -32.25 -0.70 7.85
CA PRO A 187 -32.80 0.37 7.03
C PRO A 187 -31.71 1.29 6.49
N GLY A 188 -31.76 1.61 5.19
CA GLY A 188 -30.79 2.50 4.56
C GLY A 188 -29.47 1.84 4.17
N ARG A 189 -29.23 0.58 4.56
CA ARG A 189 -28.03 -0.21 4.22
C ARG A 189 -26.73 0.49 4.64
N GLY A 190 -26.65 0.92 5.90
CA GLY A 190 -25.51 1.66 6.44
C GLY A 190 -24.17 0.95 6.23
N ASN A 191 -24.12 -0.36 6.46
CA ASN A 191 -22.88 -1.13 6.32
C ASN A 191 -22.44 -1.22 4.86
N ARG A 192 -23.37 -1.51 3.92
CA ARG A 192 -23.07 -1.52 2.47
C ARG A 192 -22.59 -0.16 1.99
N ARG A 193 -23.29 0.91 2.39
CA ARG A 193 -22.92 2.29 2.02
C ARG A 193 -21.52 2.62 2.50
N ASN A 194 -21.17 2.20 3.72
CA ASN A 194 -19.84 2.39 4.25
C ASN A 194 -18.79 1.56 3.47
N LEU A 195 -19.05 0.29 3.17
CA LEU A 195 -18.16 -0.55 2.35
C LEU A 195 -17.86 0.04 0.96
N LEU A 196 -18.86 0.66 0.34
CA LEU A 196 -18.79 1.24 -1.00
C LEU A 196 -18.49 2.74 -1.01
N HIS A 197 -18.18 3.34 0.14
CA HIS A 197 -17.97 4.77 0.18
C HIS A 197 -16.74 5.16 -0.65
N SER A 198 -16.95 6.09 -1.58
CA SER A 198 -15.91 6.58 -2.49
C SER A 198 -14.74 7.33 -1.84
N TYR A 199 -14.92 7.89 -0.64
CA TYR A 199 -13.84 8.58 0.08
C TYR A 199 -12.80 7.64 0.67
N TRP A 200 -13.19 6.41 1.01
CA TRP A 200 -12.29 5.53 1.73
C TRP A 200 -11.08 5.16 0.88
N ARG A 201 -9.92 5.33 1.49
CA ARG A 201 -8.59 4.99 0.95
C ARG A 201 -7.94 3.91 1.78
N GLU A 202 -8.21 3.94 3.07
CA GLU A 202 -7.56 3.05 4.02
C GLU A 202 -8.57 2.20 4.75
N ILE A 203 -8.10 1.05 5.23
CA ILE A 203 -8.88 0.11 6.01
C ILE A 203 -8.05 -0.45 7.17
N GLY A 204 -8.74 -0.66 8.29
CA GLY A 204 -8.32 -1.54 9.36
C GLY A 204 -9.42 -2.54 9.64
N VAL A 205 -9.08 -3.81 9.77
CA VAL A 205 -9.99 -4.89 10.17
C VAL A 205 -9.46 -5.44 11.47
N GLY A 206 -10.31 -5.57 12.48
CA GLY A 206 -9.98 -6.22 13.73
C GLY A 206 -10.86 -7.44 13.91
N TYR A 207 -10.23 -8.60 14.10
CA TYR A 207 -10.92 -9.86 14.37
C TYR A 207 -10.54 -10.42 15.74
N ILE A 208 -11.54 -10.70 16.57
CA ILE A 208 -11.38 -11.46 17.81
C ILE A 208 -12.29 -12.69 17.75
N SER A 209 -11.70 -13.88 17.88
CA SER A 209 -12.42 -15.14 18.06
C SER A 209 -11.97 -15.86 19.32
N ARG A 210 -12.89 -16.03 20.27
CA ARG A 210 -12.61 -16.61 21.59
C ARG A 210 -13.78 -17.47 22.07
N ARG A 211 -13.64 -18.05 23.26
CA ARG A 211 -14.74 -18.76 23.94
C ARG A 211 -15.92 -17.80 24.14
N PRO A 212 -17.17 -18.30 24.23
CA PRO A 212 -18.32 -17.43 24.44
C PRO A 212 -18.14 -16.53 25.66
N ASN A 213 -18.37 -15.23 25.47
CA ASN A 213 -18.43 -14.25 26.56
C ASN A 213 -19.75 -14.42 27.35
N ALA A 214 -20.04 -13.52 28.30
CA ALA A 214 -21.21 -13.63 29.17
C ALA A 214 -22.55 -13.63 28.41
N SER A 215 -22.67 -12.88 27.31
CA SER A 215 -23.84 -12.88 26.42
C SER A 215 -23.83 -13.98 25.36
N GLY A 216 -22.79 -14.82 25.33
CA GLY A 216 -22.63 -15.94 24.41
C GLY A 216 -22.07 -15.58 23.04
N TRP A 217 -21.54 -14.36 22.87
CA TRP A 217 -20.83 -13.91 21.67
C TRP A 217 -19.39 -14.40 21.67
N THR A 218 -18.86 -14.62 20.49
CA THR A 218 -17.62 -15.38 20.30
C THR A 218 -16.68 -14.74 19.31
N ASP A 219 -17.25 -14.22 18.23
CA ASP A 219 -16.57 -13.61 17.11
C ASP A 219 -16.98 -12.15 17.06
N PHE A 220 -16.02 -11.24 17.10
CA PHE A 220 -16.21 -9.81 16.94
C PHE A 220 -15.36 -9.31 15.78
N TRP A 221 -16.01 -8.54 14.92
CA TRP A 221 -15.39 -7.89 13.79
C TRP A 221 -15.64 -6.39 13.88
N THR A 222 -14.56 -5.63 13.82
CA THR A 222 -14.61 -4.19 13.63
C THR A 222 -13.88 -3.87 12.34
N ILE A 223 -14.51 -3.11 11.45
CA ILE A 223 -13.93 -2.69 10.18
C ILE A 223 -13.98 -1.18 10.14
N LYS A 224 -12.81 -0.55 10.21
CA LYS A 224 -12.65 0.90 10.12
C LYS A 224 -12.17 1.29 8.74
N PHE A 225 -12.72 2.39 8.24
CA PHE A 225 -12.35 2.99 6.96
C PHE A 225 -11.87 4.41 7.21
N GLY A 226 -10.84 4.83 6.49
CA GLY A 226 -10.28 6.18 6.64
C GLY A 226 -9.93 6.84 5.32
N SER A 227 -9.80 8.15 5.35
CA SER A 227 -9.13 8.95 4.33
C SER A 227 -8.34 10.07 4.97
N ASP A 228 -7.05 10.12 4.67
CA ASP A 228 -6.16 11.25 4.95
C ASP A 228 -6.41 12.45 4.02
N ALA A 229 -7.32 12.34 3.05
CA ALA A 229 -7.73 13.38 2.12
C ALA A 229 -9.19 13.83 2.30
N PHE A 230 -9.45 14.93 3.03
CA PHE A 230 -10.78 15.56 3.04
C PHE A 230 -10.77 17.09 3.07
N VAL A 231 -11.05 17.73 1.91
CA VAL A 231 -11.43 19.16 1.84
C VAL A 231 -12.89 19.25 1.45
N ALA A 232 -13.76 19.70 2.36
CA ALA A 232 -15.10 20.15 2.00
C ALA A 232 -15.10 21.66 1.71
N GLN A 233 -15.79 22.10 0.65
CA GLN A 233 -16.07 23.53 0.45
C GLN A 233 -16.80 24.11 1.67
N GLY A 234 -16.19 25.09 2.33
CA GLY A 234 -16.71 25.72 3.55
C GLY A 234 -16.15 25.15 4.86
N TYR A 235 -15.17 24.24 4.79
CA TYR A 235 -14.35 23.81 5.92
C TYR A 235 -12.95 24.41 5.76
N ASP A 236 -12.69 25.52 6.44
CA ASP A 236 -11.34 26.12 6.52
C ASP A 236 -10.51 25.26 7.50
N ASP A 237 -9.98 24.13 7.02
CA ASP A 237 -8.94 23.42 7.76
C ASP A 237 -7.61 24.19 7.58
N PRO A 238 -6.98 24.68 8.66
CA PRO A 238 -5.67 25.33 8.58
C PRO A 238 -4.54 24.40 8.09
N ASP A 239 -4.77 23.08 8.08
CA ASP A 239 -3.83 22.06 7.61
C ASP A 239 -4.48 21.25 6.46
N PRO A 240 -4.26 21.61 5.18
CA PRO A 240 -4.92 20.92 4.08
C PRO A 240 -4.55 19.43 4.07
N PRO A 241 -5.51 18.53 3.80
CA PRO A 241 -5.27 17.10 3.82
C PRO A 241 -4.23 16.66 2.79
N VAL A 242 -3.47 15.63 3.15
CA VAL A 242 -2.53 14.96 2.26
C VAL A 242 -3.34 14.08 1.32
N ASP A 243 -3.21 14.28 0.00
CA ASP A 243 -3.87 13.44 -1.00
C ASP A 243 -3.01 12.20 -1.33
N THR A 244 -2.48 11.52 -0.30
CA THR A 244 -1.60 10.36 -0.43
C THR A 244 -2.27 9.21 -1.17
N ALA A 245 -1.75 8.87 -2.34
CA ALA A 245 -2.10 7.60 -2.98
C ALA A 245 -1.31 6.47 -2.33
N TYR A 246 -1.92 5.29 -2.20
CA TYR A 246 -1.25 4.11 -1.68
C TYR A 246 -1.12 3.04 -2.77
N LEU A 247 0.03 2.39 -2.82
CA LEU A 247 0.18 1.10 -3.48
C LEU A 247 -0.18 0.00 -2.50
N THR A 248 -1.06 -0.91 -2.91
CA THR A 248 -1.46 -2.06 -2.08
C THR A 248 -1.66 -3.31 -2.93
N GLY A 249 -1.73 -4.46 -2.29
CA GLY A 249 -1.99 -5.74 -2.95
C GLY A 249 -1.79 -6.89 -1.99
N VAL A 250 -1.69 -8.09 -2.56
CA VAL A 250 -1.35 -9.32 -1.84
C VAL A 250 -0.33 -10.11 -2.64
N VAL A 251 0.62 -10.74 -1.94
CA VAL A 251 1.53 -11.73 -2.52
C VAL A 251 1.07 -13.11 -2.11
N PHE A 252 0.83 -13.97 -3.09
CA PHE A 252 0.27 -15.29 -2.84
C PHE A 252 0.76 -16.33 -3.85
N THR A 253 0.75 -17.60 -3.45
CA THR A 253 0.98 -18.73 -4.35
C THR A 253 -0.36 -19.21 -4.86
N ASP A 254 -0.65 -19.00 -6.14
CA ASP A 254 -1.87 -19.53 -6.77
C ASP A 254 -1.78 -21.06 -6.87
N THR A 255 -2.31 -21.74 -5.86
CA THR A 255 -2.20 -23.20 -5.72
C THR A 255 -3.28 -23.93 -6.51
N ASN A 256 -4.38 -23.26 -6.81
CA ASN A 256 -5.54 -23.83 -7.49
C ASN A 256 -5.67 -23.39 -8.96
N GLY A 257 -4.86 -22.42 -9.40
CA GLY A 257 -4.77 -21.96 -10.78
C GLY A 257 -5.87 -20.97 -11.19
N ASP A 258 -6.54 -20.31 -10.24
CA ASP A 258 -7.64 -19.38 -10.52
C ASP A 258 -7.21 -17.90 -10.57
N GLY A 259 -5.93 -17.63 -10.30
CA GLY A 259 -5.35 -16.28 -10.31
C GLY A 259 -5.87 -15.35 -9.21
N GLN A 260 -6.54 -15.88 -8.19
CA GLN A 260 -7.09 -15.11 -7.08
C GLN A 260 -6.48 -15.58 -5.77
N TYR A 261 -6.21 -14.64 -4.87
CA TYR A 261 -5.79 -14.99 -3.51
C TYR A 261 -6.94 -15.66 -2.76
N GLN A 262 -6.67 -16.79 -2.10
CA GLN A 262 -7.52 -17.35 -1.04
C GLN A 262 -6.73 -17.65 0.25
N PRO A 263 -7.41 -17.76 1.42
CA PRO A 263 -6.78 -18.21 2.65
C PRO A 263 -6.03 -19.53 2.47
N GLY A 264 -4.75 -19.54 2.85
CA GLY A 264 -3.83 -20.66 2.65
C GLY A 264 -2.77 -20.40 1.59
N GLU A 265 -2.94 -19.37 0.75
CA GLU A 265 -2.04 -19.05 -0.36
C GLU A 265 -1.07 -17.90 -0.05
N GLN A 266 -1.28 -17.18 1.04
CA GLN A 266 -0.50 -16.00 1.40
C GLN A 266 1.00 -16.29 1.50
N VAL A 267 1.82 -15.33 1.06
CA VAL A 267 3.28 -15.39 1.21
C VAL A 267 3.74 -14.19 2.04
N PRO A 268 3.98 -14.36 3.36
CA PRO A 268 4.48 -13.30 4.22
C PRO A 268 5.98 -13.06 4.03
N GLY A 269 6.47 -11.88 4.43
CA GLY A 269 7.89 -11.54 4.47
C GLY A 269 8.54 -11.19 3.12
N VAL A 270 7.77 -11.17 2.03
CA VAL A 270 8.22 -10.63 0.73
C VAL A 270 8.40 -9.13 0.86
N GLN A 271 9.58 -8.63 0.49
CA GLN A 271 9.87 -7.20 0.43
C GLN A 271 9.24 -6.60 -0.82
N VAL A 272 8.45 -5.54 -0.65
CA VAL A 272 7.80 -4.82 -1.74
C VAL A 272 8.37 -3.42 -1.82
N LEU A 273 9.07 -3.14 -2.91
CA LEU A 273 9.72 -1.88 -3.22
C LEU A 273 8.90 -1.16 -4.31
N ALA A 274 8.88 0.16 -4.25
CA ALA A 274 8.29 1.00 -5.28
C ALA A 274 9.32 2.01 -5.76
N VAL A 275 9.42 2.20 -7.07
CA VAL A 275 10.33 3.14 -7.72
C VAL A 275 9.50 4.05 -8.61
N GLY A 276 9.51 5.36 -8.31
CA GLY A 276 8.82 6.38 -9.09
C GLY A 276 9.73 7.01 -10.15
N PRO A 277 9.28 8.10 -10.81
CA PRO A 277 10.02 8.76 -11.89
C PRO A 277 11.39 9.30 -11.50
N THR A 278 11.58 9.65 -10.23
CA THR A 278 12.80 10.26 -9.70
C THR A 278 13.70 9.29 -8.93
N GLY A 279 13.30 8.03 -8.78
CA GLY A 279 14.05 7.00 -8.05
C GLY A 279 13.20 6.22 -7.05
N PRO A 280 13.84 5.47 -6.13
CA PRO A 280 13.16 4.73 -5.08
C PRO A 280 12.24 5.65 -4.26
N LEU A 281 11.06 5.14 -3.91
CA LEU A 281 10.15 5.85 -3.02
C LEU A 281 10.67 5.83 -1.59
N LYS A 282 10.15 6.75 -0.78
CA LYS A 282 10.54 6.92 0.63
C LYS A 282 10.31 5.66 1.47
N TYR A 283 9.32 4.87 1.10
CA TYR A 283 8.89 3.71 1.85
C TYR A 283 8.87 2.42 1.03
N TYR A 284 9.09 1.31 1.72
CA TYR A 284 8.85 -0.05 1.24
C TYR A 284 7.99 -0.82 2.25
N ALA A 285 7.48 -1.99 1.87
CA ALA A 285 6.73 -2.86 2.78
C ALA A 285 7.35 -4.25 2.88
N LEU A 286 7.11 -4.94 4.00
CA LEU A 286 7.17 -6.39 4.05
C LEU A 286 5.73 -6.90 4.07
N THR A 287 5.42 -7.91 3.26
CA THR A 287 4.09 -8.52 3.29
C THR A 287 3.77 -9.08 4.67
N ALA A 288 2.57 -8.78 5.16
CA ALA A 288 2.10 -9.20 6.47
C ALA A 288 1.79 -10.70 6.53
N ALA A 289 1.36 -11.19 7.70
CA ALA A 289 0.97 -12.58 7.90
C ALA A 289 -0.08 -13.07 6.89
N GLY A 290 -1.04 -12.21 6.51
CA GLY A 290 -2.01 -12.48 5.45
C GLY A 290 -1.50 -12.30 4.01
N GLY A 291 -0.23 -11.94 3.80
CA GLY A 291 0.36 -11.69 2.47
C GLY A 291 0.07 -10.29 1.91
N GLY A 292 -0.81 -9.53 2.55
CA GLY A 292 -1.13 -8.15 2.17
C GLY A 292 0.00 -7.17 2.45
N TYR A 293 0.04 -6.09 1.69
CA TYR A 293 0.99 -5.00 1.89
C TYR A 293 0.37 -3.64 1.55
N SER A 294 0.95 -2.55 2.08
CA SER A 294 0.60 -1.17 1.69
C SER A 294 1.81 -0.25 1.80
N ILE A 295 1.94 0.68 0.85
CA ILE A 295 3.03 1.65 0.77
C ILE A 295 2.44 2.99 0.34
N PRO A 296 2.63 4.08 1.10
CA PRO A 296 2.27 5.42 0.63
C PRO A 296 3.21 5.83 -0.52
N LEU A 297 2.62 6.35 -1.61
CA LEU A 297 3.33 6.74 -2.83
C LEU A 297 3.97 8.12 -2.69
N LEU A 298 4.98 8.18 -1.83
CA LEU A 298 5.77 9.36 -1.53
C LEU A 298 7.16 9.22 -2.12
N ASP A 299 7.62 10.22 -2.85
CA ASP A 299 8.99 10.30 -3.32
C ASP A 299 9.97 10.42 -2.14
N ALA A 300 11.28 10.35 -2.41
CA ALA A 300 12.30 10.43 -1.35
C ALA A 300 12.25 11.75 -0.53
N GLY A 301 11.70 12.83 -1.10
CA GLY A 301 11.47 14.11 -0.43
C GLY A 301 10.26 14.08 0.51
N GLY A 302 9.36 13.12 0.33
CA GLY A 302 8.09 13.02 1.03
C GLY A 302 6.94 13.72 0.30
N ASP A 303 7.14 14.09 -0.96
CA ASP A 303 6.09 14.64 -1.82
C ASP A 303 5.31 13.50 -2.49
N ASP A 304 4.01 13.65 -2.63
CA ASP A 304 3.16 12.67 -3.29
C ASP A 304 3.42 12.58 -4.79
N LEU A 305 3.35 11.36 -5.35
CA LEU A 305 3.34 11.16 -6.80
C LEU A 305 2.10 11.76 -7.48
N LEU A 306 2.24 12.20 -8.73
CA LEU A 306 1.20 12.85 -9.50
C LEU A 306 0.41 11.85 -10.35
N GLU A 307 -0.79 12.25 -10.80
CA GLU A 307 -1.54 11.49 -11.81
C GLU A 307 -0.67 11.22 -13.05
N GLY A 308 -0.67 9.97 -13.51
CA GLY A 308 0.09 9.53 -14.68
C GLY A 308 1.55 9.16 -14.39
N ASP A 309 2.05 9.39 -13.18
CA ASP A 309 3.39 8.92 -12.81
C ASP A 309 3.46 7.40 -12.83
N SER A 310 4.47 6.88 -13.53
CA SER A 310 4.76 5.45 -13.58
C SER A 310 5.50 4.99 -12.32
N VAL A 311 5.01 3.92 -11.72
CA VAL A 311 5.56 3.26 -10.54
C VAL A 311 5.98 1.85 -10.92
N ARG A 312 7.27 1.57 -10.82
CA ARG A 312 7.78 0.20 -10.89
C ARG A 312 7.67 -0.44 -9.51
N VAL A 313 6.89 -1.50 -9.41
CA VAL A 313 6.71 -2.29 -8.20
C VAL A 313 7.60 -3.51 -8.31
N VAL A 314 8.44 -3.75 -7.30
CA VAL A 314 9.36 -4.87 -7.25
C VAL A 314 9.07 -5.68 -5.98
N PHE A 315 8.82 -6.97 -6.15
CA PHE A 315 8.62 -7.94 -5.10
C PHE A 315 9.88 -8.78 -4.98
N ILE A 316 10.49 -8.83 -3.81
CA ILE A 316 11.73 -9.59 -3.54
C ILE A 316 11.45 -10.60 -2.43
N ASP A 317 11.52 -11.87 -2.79
CA ASP A 317 11.52 -12.97 -1.85
C ASP A 317 12.96 -13.36 -1.52
N GLN A 318 13.43 -12.89 -0.36
CA GLN A 318 14.79 -13.14 0.11
C GLN A 318 15.02 -14.63 0.42
N ALA A 319 13.99 -15.36 0.87
CA ALA A 319 14.11 -16.77 1.20
C ALA A 319 14.25 -17.65 -0.06
N ARG A 320 13.53 -17.30 -1.12
CA ARG A 320 13.64 -17.96 -2.43
C ARG A 320 14.80 -17.41 -3.27
N ARG A 321 15.41 -16.29 -2.88
CA ARG A 321 16.32 -15.47 -3.69
C ARG A 321 15.74 -15.23 -5.08
N ALA A 322 14.52 -14.73 -5.13
CA ALA A 322 13.78 -14.53 -6.36
C ALA A 322 12.97 -13.23 -6.32
N PHE A 323 12.57 -12.72 -7.48
CA PHE A 323 11.81 -11.48 -7.59
C PHE A 323 10.72 -11.54 -8.65
N GLN A 324 9.78 -10.61 -8.56
CA GLN A 324 8.83 -10.27 -9.62
C GLN A 324 8.75 -8.74 -9.72
N GLN A 325 8.53 -8.19 -10.91
CA GLN A 325 8.31 -6.76 -11.06
C GLN A 325 7.16 -6.45 -12.01
N THR A 326 6.48 -5.32 -11.78
CA THR A 326 5.38 -4.86 -12.62
C THR A 326 5.28 -3.33 -12.64
N MET A 327 4.73 -2.77 -13.70
CA MET A 327 4.51 -1.33 -13.83
C MET A 327 3.07 -0.97 -13.50
N ARG A 328 2.87 0.12 -12.76
CA ARG A 328 1.56 0.72 -12.47
C ARG A 328 1.62 2.22 -12.72
N GLU A 329 0.47 2.84 -12.90
CA GLU A 329 0.34 4.29 -13.06
C GLU A 329 -0.57 4.83 -11.97
N VAL A 330 -0.17 5.96 -11.38
CA VAL A 330 -1.03 6.68 -10.43
C VAL A 330 -2.26 7.20 -11.16
N GLN A 331 -3.43 6.80 -10.67
CA GLN A 331 -4.72 7.22 -11.24
C GLN A 331 -5.30 8.37 -10.42
N ALA A 332 -6.08 9.23 -11.06
CA ALA A 332 -6.84 10.25 -10.36
C ALA A 332 -8.16 10.55 -11.08
N GLY A 333 -9.07 11.22 -10.37
CA GLY A 333 -10.37 11.51 -10.95
C GLY A 333 -11.31 12.24 -10.01
N LEU A 334 -12.42 12.69 -10.60
CA LEU A 334 -13.49 13.35 -9.87
C LEU A 334 -14.28 12.33 -9.04
N VAL A 335 -14.39 12.58 -7.74
CA VAL A 335 -15.22 11.80 -6.82
C VAL A 335 -16.38 12.62 -6.30
N VAL A 336 -17.50 11.95 -6.13
CA VAL A 336 -18.81 12.50 -5.81
C VAL A 336 -19.12 12.18 -4.34
N PHE A 337 -19.51 13.20 -3.56
CA PHE A 337 -20.01 13.00 -2.20
C PHE A 337 -21.34 12.25 -2.22
N GLU A 338 -21.32 11.02 -1.71
CA GLU A 338 -22.44 10.09 -1.83
C GLU A 338 -23.59 10.47 -0.88
N ASP A 339 -23.27 11.05 0.27
CA ASP A 339 -24.18 11.20 1.43
C ASP A 339 -24.69 12.61 1.74
N THR A 340 -24.56 13.56 0.83
CA THR A 340 -25.16 14.88 1.04
C THR A 340 -26.64 14.88 0.68
N ASN A 341 -27.43 15.58 1.52
CA ASN A 341 -28.79 16.05 1.19
C ASN A 341 -28.79 17.12 0.09
N ALA A 342 -27.62 17.51 -0.44
CA ALA A 342 -27.49 18.58 -1.41
C ALA A 342 -27.94 18.14 -2.81
N PRO A 343 -28.59 19.04 -3.58
CA PRO A 343 -29.09 18.75 -4.94
C PRO A 343 -27.97 18.50 -5.96
N THR A 344 -26.72 18.83 -5.63
CA THR A 344 -25.50 18.44 -6.36
C THR A 344 -24.58 17.68 -5.42
N PRO A 345 -23.91 16.61 -5.88
CA PRO A 345 -22.81 16.05 -5.11
C PRO A 345 -21.71 17.12 -5.00
N LEU A 346 -21.17 17.30 -3.79
CA LEU A 346 -19.90 17.99 -3.64
C LEU A 346 -18.88 17.08 -4.31
N SER A 347 -18.24 17.57 -5.36
CA SER A 347 -17.24 16.80 -6.08
C SER A 347 -15.86 17.35 -5.81
N PHE A 348 -14.89 16.48 -5.66
CA PHE A 348 -13.49 16.85 -5.49
C PHE A 348 -12.64 15.91 -6.33
N TYR A 349 -11.48 16.40 -6.72
CA TYR A 349 -10.51 15.62 -7.47
C TYR A 349 -9.54 14.98 -6.47
N GLN A 350 -9.31 13.67 -6.60
CA GLN A 350 -8.37 12.95 -5.74
C GLN A 350 -7.55 11.94 -6.54
N ARG A 351 -6.37 11.62 -6.01
CA ARG A 351 -5.59 10.46 -6.43
C ARG A 351 -6.14 9.18 -5.81
N PHE A 352 -6.06 8.10 -6.58
CA PHE A 352 -6.57 6.80 -6.21
C PHE A 352 -5.43 5.86 -5.83
N ASN A 353 -5.72 4.98 -4.87
CA ASN A 353 -4.87 3.85 -4.59
C ASN A 353 -4.73 2.93 -5.80
N ILE A 354 -3.52 2.44 -6.01
CA ILE A 354 -3.21 1.49 -7.08
C ILE A 354 -2.99 0.11 -6.49
N ARG A 355 -3.38 -0.92 -7.24
CA ARG A 355 -3.22 -2.30 -6.84
C ARG A 355 -2.16 -3.03 -7.66
N ALA A 356 -1.30 -3.78 -6.99
CA ALA A 356 -0.45 -4.78 -7.64
C ALA A 356 -0.41 -6.06 -6.78
N ASP A 357 -0.99 -7.14 -7.28
CA ASP A 357 -0.77 -8.45 -6.67
C ASP A 357 0.43 -9.12 -7.32
N ALA A 358 1.05 -10.05 -6.59
CA ALA A 358 2.18 -10.82 -7.08
C ALA A 358 1.90 -12.31 -6.88
N LEU A 359 2.12 -13.07 -7.96
CA LEU A 359 1.99 -14.52 -7.95
C LEU A 359 3.37 -15.11 -7.65
N ALA A 360 3.52 -15.72 -6.48
CA ALA A 360 4.80 -16.24 -6.01
C ALA A 360 5.39 -17.34 -6.90
N ASN A 361 4.56 -18.00 -7.70
CA ASN A 361 4.98 -18.99 -8.71
C ASN A 361 5.54 -18.34 -10.00
N GLU A 362 5.40 -17.02 -10.19
CA GLU A 362 5.96 -16.26 -11.32
C GLU A 362 7.31 -15.59 -10.99
N PHE A 363 7.83 -15.80 -9.78
CA PHE A 363 9.10 -15.19 -9.37
C PHE A 363 10.27 -15.80 -10.14
N VAL A 364 11.19 -14.96 -10.58
CA VAL A 364 12.42 -15.35 -11.28
C VAL A 364 13.63 -15.23 -10.34
N PRO A 365 14.66 -16.08 -10.47
CA PRO A 365 15.83 -16.01 -9.59
C PRO A 365 16.54 -14.66 -9.63
N LEU A 366 17.00 -14.19 -8.47
CA LEU A 366 17.89 -13.05 -8.36
C LEU A 366 19.30 -13.42 -8.85
N ILE A 367 19.97 -12.46 -9.47
CA ILE A 367 21.36 -12.58 -9.91
C ILE A 367 22.19 -11.62 -9.05
N ASP A 368 23.08 -12.13 -8.21
CA ASP A 368 23.88 -11.27 -7.33
C ASP A 368 24.70 -10.29 -8.17
N GLY A 369 24.56 -9.00 -7.91
CA GLY A 369 25.16 -7.96 -8.73
C GLY A 369 24.20 -7.25 -9.67
N ASP A 370 23.03 -7.80 -9.99
CA ASP A 370 22.00 -7.15 -10.80
C ASP A 370 21.11 -6.29 -9.89
N ALA A 371 21.54 -5.05 -9.64
CA ALA A 371 20.86 -4.13 -8.73
C ALA A 371 19.60 -3.53 -9.36
N ASN A 372 19.59 -3.33 -10.68
CA ASN A 372 18.47 -2.70 -11.36
C ASN A 372 17.39 -3.70 -11.82
N LEU A 373 17.67 -5.01 -11.73
CA LEU A 373 16.82 -6.14 -12.13
C LEU A 373 16.50 -6.15 -13.63
N ASP A 374 17.49 -5.86 -14.46
CA ASP A 374 17.39 -5.91 -15.93
C ASP A 374 17.90 -7.22 -16.54
N GLY A 375 18.41 -8.14 -15.71
CA GLY A 375 18.93 -9.43 -16.13
C GLY A 375 20.40 -9.41 -16.57
N VAL A 376 21.07 -8.26 -16.48
CA VAL A 376 22.48 -8.06 -16.80
C VAL A 376 23.22 -7.55 -15.57
N VAL A 377 24.45 -8.05 -15.35
CA VAL A 377 25.33 -7.50 -14.30
C VAL A 377 26.42 -6.68 -14.97
N ASP A 378 26.28 -5.35 -14.94
CA ASP A 378 27.21 -4.44 -15.62
C ASP A 378 27.65 -3.21 -14.80
N PHE A 379 28.19 -2.20 -15.48
CA PHE A 379 28.68 -0.98 -14.84
C PHE A 379 27.57 -0.10 -14.26
N THR A 380 26.32 -0.27 -14.72
CA THR A 380 25.14 0.40 -14.19
C THR A 380 24.90 -0.06 -12.75
N ASP A 381 24.95 -1.36 -12.51
CA ASP A 381 24.77 -1.92 -11.17
C ASP A 381 25.93 -1.58 -10.23
N LEU A 382 27.16 -1.64 -10.75
CA LEU A 382 28.33 -1.20 -9.99
C LEU A 382 28.21 0.27 -9.58
N GLY A 383 27.63 1.11 -10.45
CA GLY A 383 27.30 2.50 -10.14
C GLY A 383 26.35 2.60 -8.95
N ILE A 384 25.26 1.83 -8.95
CA ILE A 384 24.28 1.78 -7.86
C ILE A 384 24.94 1.35 -6.54
N LEU A 385 25.71 0.25 -6.55
CA LEU A 385 26.42 -0.22 -5.35
C LEU A 385 27.42 0.83 -4.85
N THR A 386 28.17 1.46 -5.75
CA THR A 386 29.21 2.43 -5.39
C THR A 386 28.61 3.70 -4.80
N ASP A 387 27.55 4.22 -5.41
CA ASP A 387 26.80 5.37 -4.89
C ASP A 387 26.21 5.05 -3.51
N ASN A 388 25.93 3.76 -3.28
CA ASN A 388 25.36 3.30 -2.03
C ASN A 388 26.34 2.76 -0.99
N TYR A 389 27.64 2.71 -1.26
CA TYR A 389 28.62 2.09 -0.35
C TYR A 389 28.52 2.61 1.09
N ARG A 390 28.50 1.68 2.06
CA ARG A 390 28.26 1.88 3.50
C ARG A 390 26.85 2.35 3.87
N LEU A 391 25.86 2.22 2.99
CA LEU A 391 24.46 2.41 3.39
C LEU A 391 24.06 1.36 4.40
N THR A 392 23.38 1.76 5.46
CA THR A 392 22.75 0.85 6.41
C THR A 392 21.24 0.84 6.20
N GLY A 393 20.59 -0.30 6.42
CA GLY A 393 19.18 -0.49 6.10
C GLY A 393 18.93 -0.54 4.59
N ALA A 394 19.94 -0.96 3.83
CA ALA A 394 19.88 -1.02 2.38
C ALA A 394 18.97 -2.16 1.90
N THR A 395 18.47 -1.99 0.69
CA THR A 395 17.67 -2.97 -0.06
C THR A 395 18.49 -3.52 -1.23
N TRP A 396 17.97 -4.57 -1.89
CA TRP A 396 18.59 -5.13 -3.08
C TRP A 396 18.84 -4.08 -4.17
N LEU A 397 17.86 -3.20 -4.42
CA LEU A 397 17.94 -2.13 -5.43
C LEU A 397 18.97 -1.05 -5.07
N GLU A 398 19.49 -1.06 -3.84
CA GLU A 398 20.56 -0.17 -3.38
C GLU A 398 21.92 -0.88 -3.34
N GLY A 399 21.99 -2.16 -3.73
CA GLY A 399 23.24 -2.93 -3.85
C GLY A 399 23.58 -3.83 -2.65
N ASP A 400 22.61 -4.13 -1.79
CA ASP A 400 22.74 -5.17 -0.75
C ASP A 400 22.31 -6.53 -1.32
N PHE A 401 23.27 -7.30 -1.83
CA PHE A 401 23.01 -8.57 -2.52
C PHE A 401 23.02 -9.78 -1.59
N ASN A 402 23.53 -9.59 -0.36
CA ASN A 402 23.58 -10.64 0.65
C ASN A 402 22.49 -10.51 1.74
N PHE A 403 21.70 -9.42 1.70
CA PHE A 403 20.63 -9.09 2.64
C PHE A 403 21.10 -8.89 4.09
N ASP A 404 22.33 -8.41 4.29
CA ASP A 404 22.85 -8.11 5.64
C ASP A 404 22.50 -6.69 6.12
N GLY A 405 21.82 -5.90 5.28
CA GLY A 405 21.40 -4.53 5.54
C GLY A 405 22.53 -3.52 5.38
N LEU A 406 23.70 -3.89 4.86
CA LEU A 406 24.86 -3.01 4.66
C LEU A 406 25.47 -3.19 3.28
N VAL A 407 25.46 -2.15 2.45
CA VAL A 407 26.20 -2.16 1.19
C VAL A 407 27.71 -2.10 1.46
N GLY A 408 28.43 -3.18 1.17
CA GLY A 408 29.82 -3.36 1.56
C GLY A 408 30.68 -4.18 0.61
N VAL A 409 31.82 -4.65 1.14
CA VAL A 409 32.78 -5.46 0.37
C VAL A 409 32.22 -6.84 0.05
N ALA A 410 31.31 -7.36 0.89
CA ALA A 410 30.64 -8.63 0.64
C ALA A 410 29.78 -8.57 -0.63
N ASP A 411 29.03 -7.47 -0.82
CA ASP A 411 28.21 -7.24 -2.00
C ASP A 411 29.04 -7.04 -3.26
N LEU A 412 30.15 -6.29 -3.15
CA LEU A 412 31.08 -6.15 -4.25
C LEU A 412 31.69 -7.50 -4.65
N GLY A 413 31.95 -8.38 -3.68
CA GLY A 413 32.38 -9.75 -3.93
C GLY A 413 31.30 -10.57 -4.65
N ALA A 414 30.06 -10.49 -4.19
CA ALA A 414 28.92 -11.19 -4.80
C ALA A 414 28.67 -10.74 -6.25
N MET A 415 28.79 -9.44 -6.53
CA MET A 415 28.71 -8.88 -7.89
C MET A 415 29.87 -9.35 -8.77
N ALA A 416 31.10 -9.37 -8.26
CA ALA A 416 32.28 -9.70 -9.04
C ALA A 416 32.22 -11.13 -9.63
N ASP A 417 31.58 -12.06 -8.92
CA ASP A 417 31.41 -13.44 -9.37
C ASP A 417 30.45 -13.55 -10.57
N ASN A 418 29.57 -12.57 -10.78
CA ASN A 418 28.57 -12.54 -11.85
C ASN A 418 28.79 -11.41 -12.87
N PHE A 419 29.89 -10.65 -12.80
CA PHE A 419 30.07 -9.52 -13.71
C PHE A 419 30.08 -9.97 -15.19
N SER A 420 29.32 -9.28 -16.04
CA SER A 420 29.01 -9.68 -17.43
C SER A 420 28.11 -10.91 -17.58
N PHE A 421 27.41 -11.32 -16.51
CA PHE A 421 26.27 -12.22 -16.63
C PHE A 421 25.18 -11.54 -17.47
N THR A 422 24.51 -12.32 -18.30
CA THR A 422 23.35 -11.90 -19.09
C THR A 422 22.39 -13.07 -19.07
N ASP A 423 21.21 -12.89 -18.49
CA ASP A 423 20.16 -13.89 -18.61
C ASP A 423 19.74 -13.98 -20.08
N GLY A 424 19.68 -15.19 -20.64
CA GLY A 424 19.28 -15.42 -22.03
C GLY A 424 17.78 -15.20 -22.28
N GLY A 425 17.08 -14.63 -21.30
CA GLY A 425 15.68 -14.26 -21.32
C GLY A 425 15.42 -12.99 -22.12
N GLU A 426 14.21 -12.88 -22.65
CA GLU A 426 13.74 -11.99 -23.73
C GLU A 426 13.76 -10.46 -23.45
N TYR A 427 14.55 -9.97 -22.50
CA TYR A 427 14.72 -8.55 -22.18
C TYR A 427 16.14 -8.06 -22.43
N GLY A 428 16.63 -8.16 -23.67
CA GLY A 428 17.96 -7.65 -24.00
C GLY A 428 18.22 -7.58 -25.50
N GLY A 429 17.99 -6.41 -26.10
CA GLY A 429 18.41 -6.11 -27.46
C GLY A 429 19.93 -6.29 -27.58
N GLY A 430 20.34 -7.25 -28.40
CA GLY A 430 21.70 -7.78 -28.39
C GLY A 430 22.81 -6.77 -28.68
N MET A 431 23.90 -6.88 -27.93
CA MET A 431 25.24 -6.64 -28.43
C MET A 431 26.20 -7.74 -27.94
N SER A 432 26.95 -8.26 -28.91
CA SER A 432 27.99 -9.27 -28.80
C SER A 432 28.99 -8.99 -27.68
N ALA A 433 29.22 -10.00 -26.82
CA ALA A 433 30.33 -10.04 -25.88
C ALA A 433 31.68 -9.83 -26.61
N VAL A 434 32.47 -8.86 -26.15
CA VAL A 434 33.89 -8.74 -26.44
C VAL A 434 34.65 -9.13 -25.18
N PRO A 435 35.40 -10.25 -25.16
CA PRO A 435 36.17 -10.61 -23.99
C PRO A 435 37.50 -9.87 -23.98
N GLU A 436 37.86 -9.16 -22.91
CA GLU A 436 39.29 -9.05 -22.55
C GLU A 436 39.55 -9.05 -21.03
N PRO A 437 40.62 -9.75 -20.59
CA PRO A 437 41.03 -9.89 -19.20
C PRO A 437 41.96 -8.75 -18.80
N THR A 438 41.51 -7.81 -17.97
CA THR A 438 42.41 -6.94 -17.17
C THR A 438 41.72 -6.11 -16.09
N MET A 439 40.38 -6.13 -16.00
CA MET A 439 39.65 -5.18 -15.16
C MET A 439 39.86 -5.37 -13.65
N MET A 440 40.13 -6.59 -13.16
CA MET A 440 40.44 -6.84 -11.74
C MET A 440 41.58 -5.96 -11.19
N GLY A 441 42.58 -5.62 -12.02
CA GLY A 441 43.70 -4.74 -11.61
C GLY A 441 43.32 -3.26 -11.51
N LEU A 442 42.35 -2.79 -12.31
CA LEU A 442 41.86 -1.42 -12.31
C LEU A 442 40.78 -1.18 -11.24
N PHE A 443 40.02 -2.21 -10.88
CA PHE A 443 39.02 -2.17 -9.80
C PHE A 443 39.63 -1.79 -8.43
N VAL A 444 40.81 -2.30 -8.13
CA VAL A 444 41.53 -1.98 -6.87
C VAL A 444 42.13 -0.57 -6.90
N LEU A 445 42.51 -0.06 -8.07
CA LEU A 445 43.10 1.28 -8.23
C LEU A 445 42.05 2.41 -8.25
N ALA A 446 40.84 2.15 -8.75
CA ALA A 446 39.76 3.12 -8.82
C ALA A 446 39.12 3.44 -7.45
N LEU A 447 39.18 2.51 -6.48
CA LEU A 447 38.64 2.70 -5.12
C LEU A 447 39.63 3.37 -4.14
N LEU A 448 40.92 3.44 -4.46
CA LEU A 448 41.94 4.08 -3.61
C LEU A 448 41.62 5.54 -3.21
N PRO A 449 41.03 6.40 -4.06
CA PRO A 449 40.63 7.74 -3.67
C PRO A 449 39.47 7.76 -2.67
N ALA A 450 38.56 6.77 -2.71
CA ALA A 450 37.45 6.64 -1.77
C ALA A 450 37.92 6.17 -0.36
N PHE A 451 38.98 5.36 -0.32
CA PHE A 451 39.58 4.90 0.94
C PHE A 451 40.57 5.89 1.59
N LEU A 452 41.14 6.84 0.83
CA LEU A 452 42.14 7.78 1.34
C LEU A 452 41.58 9.17 1.72
N ARG A 453 40.30 9.46 1.43
CA ARG A 453 39.65 10.75 1.75
C ARG A 453 38.79 10.66 3.01
N ARG A 454 39.40 10.37 4.16
CA ARG A 454 38.93 10.74 5.52
C ARG A 454 39.92 10.18 6.55
N ARG A 455 40.94 10.98 6.86
CA ARG A 455 41.55 11.04 8.19
C ARG A 455 41.24 12.39 8.77
#